data_AF-A0A7S3ZGM2-F1
#
_entry.id   AF-A0A7S3ZGM2-F1
#
_cell.length_a   1.000
_cell.length_b   1.000
_cell.length_c   1.000
_cell.angle_alpha   90.00
_cell.angle_beta   90.00
_cell.angle_gamma   90.00
#
_symmetry.space_group_name_H-M   'P 1'
#
loop_
_entity.id
_entity.type
_entity.pdbx_description
1 polymer ?
#
loop_
_entity_poly.entity_id
_entity_poly.type
_entity_poly.pdbx_seq_one_letter_code
_entity_poly.pdbx_strand_id
1 'polypeptide(L)'
;VTLYDYSKLSFAHTVLSKRKLSWLVDTKMVDGWDDPRMPTIRGLLRKGMLPEGLKDFILRLGASRTSTIMDWTKFWAINRQHIDPVAPRFWAIHLNDTVEVELVGDQDDDQFLGEEEYSKDVPLNKKFLNLTIVDNG
;
A
#
# COMPACT_ATOMS: atom_id res chain seq x y z
N VAL A 1 32.33 25.27 -18.69
CA VAL A 1 31.50 24.46 -17.76
C VAL A 1 30.20 24.14 -18.45
N THR A 2 29.84 22.87 -18.60
CA THR A 2 28.58 22.48 -19.26
C THR A 2 27.52 22.25 -18.19
N LEU A 3 26.43 23.02 -18.24
CA LEU A 3 25.30 22.89 -17.33
C LEU A 3 24.23 21.99 -17.97
N TYR A 4 23.82 20.95 -17.25
CA TYR A 4 22.71 20.09 -17.64
C TYR A 4 21.54 20.32 -16.69
N ASP A 5 20.34 20.51 -17.26
CA ASP A 5 19.11 20.75 -16.50
C ASP A 5 18.00 19.83 -17.00
N TYR A 6 17.06 19.53 -16.10
CA TYR A 6 15.95 18.61 -16.32
C TYR A 6 14.68 19.15 -15.65
N SER A 7 13.52 18.70 -16.13
CA SER A 7 12.24 19.14 -15.59
C SER A 7 12.00 18.56 -14.20
N LYS A 8 11.29 19.34 -13.37
CA LYS A 8 10.85 18.88 -12.05
C LYS A 8 9.72 17.87 -12.20
N LEU A 9 9.73 16.84 -11.36
CA LEU A 9 8.60 15.95 -11.19
C LEU A 9 7.43 16.71 -10.59
N SER A 10 6.24 16.54 -11.18
CA SER A 10 4.97 17.04 -10.67
C SER A 10 3.96 15.90 -10.65
N PHE A 11 3.05 15.92 -9.67
CA PHE A 11 1.98 14.94 -9.53
C PHE A 11 0.63 15.64 -9.52
N ALA A 12 -0.39 14.98 -10.09
CA ALA A 12 -1.77 15.42 -10.00
C ALA A 12 -2.29 15.26 -8.55
N HIS A 13 -3.26 16.10 -8.17
CA HIS A 13 -3.94 16.03 -6.86
C HIS A 13 -3.01 16.12 -5.64
N THR A 14 -1.84 16.75 -5.77
CA THR A 14 -0.93 16.98 -4.64
C THR A 14 -0.13 18.26 -4.81
N VAL A 15 0.58 18.67 -3.77
CA VAL A 15 1.49 19.83 -3.78
C VAL A 15 2.89 19.40 -3.38
N LEU A 16 3.90 19.80 -4.16
CA LEU A 16 5.30 19.43 -3.89
C LEU A 16 6.13 20.59 -3.33
N SER A 17 5.61 21.82 -3.35
CA SER A 17 6.36 22.98 -2.87
C SER A 17 6.51 22.92 -1.35
N LYS A 18 7.76 23.02 -0.86
CA LYS A 18 8.08 23.03 0.58
C LYS A 18 7.26 24.05 1.37
N ARG A 19 6.99 25.24 0.82
CA ARG A 19 6.16 26.27 1.46
C ARG A 19 4.73 25.79 1.72
N LYS A 20 4.07 25.21 0.72
CA LYS A 20 2.70 24.67 0.88
C LYS A 20 2.67 23.46 1.82
N LEU A 21 3.69 22.59 1.74
CA LEU A 21 3.81 21.46 2.66
C LEU A 21 4.01 21.90 4.11
N SER A 22 4.84 22.92 4.34
CA SER A 22 5.02 23.51 5.68
C SER A 22 3.70 24.08 6.19
N TRP A 23 2.99 24.82 5.35
CA TRP A 23 1.66 25.34 5.69
C TRP A 23 0.67 24.24 6.10
N LEU A 24 0.65 23.08 5.42
CA LEU A 24 -0.20 21.94 5.82
C LEU A 24 0.15 21.40 7.22
N VAL A 25 1.44 21.32 7.54
CA VAL A 25 1.93 20.87 8.85
C VAL A 25 1.64 21.90 9.93
N ASP A 26 1.87 23.17 9.64
CA ASP A 26 1.67 24.29 10.58
C ASP A 26 0.18 24.47 10.93
N THR A 27 -0.71 24.28 9.95
CA THR A 27 -2.17 24.35 10.13
C THR A 27 -2.80 23.07 10.66
N LYS A 28 -1.99 22.03 10.96
CA LYS A 28 -2.45 20.74 11.50
C LYS A 28 -3.48 20.02 10.63
N MET A 29 -3.42 20.24 9.31
CA MET A 29 -4.21 19.46 8.33
C MET A 29 -3.67 18.03 8.18
N VAL A 30 -2.42 17.81 8.57
CA VAL A 30 -1.72 16.52 8.58
C VAL A 30 -1.04 16.32 9.93
N ASP A 31 -0.78 15.07 10.30
CA ASP A 31 -0.16 14.72 11.60
C ASP A 31 1.28 15.24 11.69
N GLY A 32 1.96 15.33 10.54
CA GLY A 32 3.35 15.78 10.45
C GLY A 32 3.95 15.58 9.06
N TRP A 33 5.28 15.68 8.98
CA TRP A 33 6.03 15.51 7.73
C TRP A 33 6.08 14.06 7.24
N ASP A 34 5.80 13.11 8.12
CA ASP A 34 5.76 11.67 7.88
C ASP A 34 4.33 11.13 7.66
N ASP A 35 3.31 12.00 7.67
CA ASP A 35 1.92 11.60 7.42
C ASP A 35 1.79 10.86 6.06
N PRO A 36 1.09 9.70 5.99
CA PRO A 36 0.91 8.93 4.74
C PRO A 36 0.29 9.71 3.57
N ARG A 37 -0.43 10.81 3.84
CA ARG A 37 -1.04 11.68 2.82
C ARG A 37 -0.02 12.67 2.23
N MET A 38 1.12 12.87 2.89
CA MET A 38 2.15 13.81 2.45
C MET A 38 2.99 13.20 1.33
N PRO A 39 3.28 13.95 0.24
CA PRO A 39 4.13 13.50 -0.85
C PRO A 39 5.64 13.62 -0.48
N THR A 40 5.98 13.31 0.77
CA THR A 40 7.36 13.29 1.26
C THR A 40 7.88 11.86 1.19
N ILE A 41 9.19 11.67 1.12
CA ILE A 41 9.77 10.32 1.13
C ILE A 41 9.32 9.56 2.40
N ARG A 42 9.34 10.22 3.56
CA ARG A 42 8.89 9.60 4.83
C ARG A 42 7.39 9.25 4.81
N GLY A 43 6.53 10.14 4.31
CA GLY A 43 5.10 9.87 4.18
C GLY A 43 4.82 8.71 3.23
N LEU A 44 5.52 8.65 2.10
CA LEU A 44 5.41 7.55 1.13
C LEU A 44 5.85 6.21 1.73
N LEU A 45 6.97 6.18 2.47
CA LEU A 45 7.43 4.97 3.16
C LEU A 45 6.43 4.52 4.23
N ARG A 46 5.90 5.46 5.04
CA ARG A 46 4.87 5.15 6.05
C ARG A 46 3.56 4.67 5.42
N LYS A 47 3.23 5.13 4.21
CA LYS A 47 2.08 4.66 3.42
C LYS A 47 2.28 3.24 2.85
N GLY A 48 3.51 2.71 2.85
CA GLY A 48 3.83 1.38 2.32
C GLY A 48 4.50 1.40 0.94
N MET A 49 5.21 2.48 0.58
CA MET A 49 6.13 2.46 -0.56
C MET A 49 7.37 1.63 -0.23
N LEU A 50 7.75 0.69 -1.09
CA LEU A 50 9.05 0.01 -1.00
C LEU A 50 10.15 0.88 -1.62
N PRO A 51 11.35 0.98 -0.99
CA PRO A 51 12.48 1.70 -1.55
C PRO A 51 12.85 1.27 -2.98
N GLU A 52 12.71 -0.02 -3.28
CA GLU A 52 12.97 -0.63 -4.58
C GLU A 52 11.97 -0.13 -5.63
N GLY A 53 10.68 -0.09 -5.28
CA GLY A 53 9.62 0.43 -6.14
C GLY A 53 9.78 1.93 -6.43
N LEU A 54 10.22 2.71 -5.44
CA LEU A 54 10.51 4.14 -5.63
C LEU A 54 11.70 4.35 -6.59
N LYS A 55 12.77 3.58 -6.45
CA LYS A 55 13.93 3.64 -7.35
C LYS A 55 13.54 3.26 -8.78
N ASP A 56 12.80 2.16 -8.95
CA ASP A 56 12.31 1.71 -10.25
C ASP A 56 11.43 2.78 -10.92
N PHE A 57 10.54 3.43 -10.16
CA PHE A 57 9.75 4.56 -10.67
C PHE A 57 10.62 5.71 -11.20
N ILE A 58 11.65 6.12 -10.45
CA ILE A 58 12.54 7.22 -10.85
C ILE A 58 13.34 6.83 -12.11
N LEU A 59 13.83 5.59 -12.18
CA LEU A 59 14.57 5.08 -13.33
C LEU A 59 13.70 5.03 -14.60
N ARG A 60 12.45 4.58 -14.47
CA ARG A 60 11.48 4.53 -15.59
C ARG A 60 11.05 5.91 -16.07
N LEU A 61 10.94 6.88 -15.17
CA LEU A 61 10.63 8.26 -15.54
C LEU A 61 11.75 8.88 -16.38
N GLY A 62 13.00 8.65 -15.98
CA GLY A 62 14.18 9.17 -16.65
C GLY A 62 14.31 10.69 -16.55
N ALA A 63 15.46 11.21 -17.00
CA ALA A 63 15.68 12.64 -17.09
C ALA A 63 15.06 13.16 -18.40
N SER A 64 14.09 14.08 -18.29
CA SER A 64 13.45 14.72 -19.43
C SER A 64 13.48 16.24 -19.24
N ARG A 65 13.41 16.99 -20.34
CA ARG A 65 13.23 18.45 -20.32
C ARG A 65 11.76 18.84 -20.32
N THR A 66 10.86 17.92 -20.66
CA THR A 66 9.42 18.17 -20.73
C THR A 66 8.81 18.11 -19.33
N SER A 67 8.02 19.12 -18.97
CA SER A 67 7.24 19.10 -17.73
C SER A 67 6.00 18.23 -17.90
N THR A 68 5.95 17.12 -17.18
CA THR A 68 4.79 16.21 -17.17
C THR A 68 4.20 16.14 -15.78
N ILE A 69 2.88 16.24 -15.70
CA ILE A 69 2.13 16.00 -14.46
C ILE A 69 1.80 14.51 -14.43
N MET A 70 2.36 13.80 -13.45
CA MET A 70 2.20 12.36 -13.28
C MET A 70 0.96 12.02 -12.46
N ASP A 71 0.32 10.90 -12.77
CA ASP A 71 -0.76 10.35 -11.96
C ASP A 71 -0.20 9.36 -10.93
N TRP A 72 -0.79 9.38 -9.74
CA TRP A 72 -0.47 8.47 -8.64
C TRP A 72 -0.76 7.02 -8.98
N THR A 73 -1.72 6.75 -9.86
CA THR A 73 -2.07 5.38 -10.29
C THR A 73 -0.84 4.63 -10.83
N LYS A 74 -0.04 5.27 -11.69
CA LYS A 74 1.17 4.66 -12.26
C LYS A 74 2.25 4.43 -11.21
N PHE A 75 2.41 5.38 -10.29
CA PHE A 75 3.36 5.31 -9.20
C PHE A 75 3.06 4.11 -8.28
N TRP A 76 1.81 3.93 -7.88
CA TRP A 76 1.40 2.80 -7.05
C TRP A 76 1.36 1.47 -7.81
N ALA A 77 1.07 1.47 -9.11
CA ALA A 77 1.14 0.27 -9.93
C ALA A 77 2.56 -0.30 -10.02
N ILE A 78 3.59 0.56 -10.11
CA ILE A 78 4.99 0.12 -10.06
C ILE A 78 5.30 -0.46 -8.68
N ASN A 79 4.95 0.23 -7.59
CA ASN A 79 5.17 -0.28 -6.23
C ASN A 79 4.48 -1.64 -6.00
N ARG A 80 3.28 -1.84 -6.54
CA ARG A 80 2.54 -3.11 -6.47
C ARG A 80 3.33 -4.28 -7.07
N GLN A 81 4.06 -4.07 -8.17
CA GLN A 81 4.91 -5.13 -8.76
C GLN A 81 6.01 -5.62 -7.81
N HIS A 82 6.47 -4.76 -6.90
CA HIS A 82 7.47 -5.09 -5.89
C HIS A 82 6.84 -5.66 -4.61
N ILE A 83 5.65 -5.18 -4.22
CA ILE A 83 4.94 -5.61 -3.01
C ILE A 83 4.25 -6.97 -3.20
N ASP A 84 3.55 -7.18 -4.31
CA ASP A 84 2.76 -8.39 -4.55
C ASP A 84 3.52 -9.72 -4.30
N PRO A 85 4.80 -9.88 -4.68
CA PRO A 85 5.55 -11.12 -4.43
C PRO A 85 6.09 -11.28 -2.99
N VAL A 86 6.24 -10.18 -2.24
CA VAL A 86 6.82 -10.23 -0.87
C VAL A 86 5.77 -10.10 0.23
N ALA A 87 4.58 -9.56 -0.10
CA ALA A 87 3.55 -9.26 0.87
C ALA A 87 2.77 -10.52 1.28
N PRO A 88 2.74 -10.85 2.57
CA PRO A 88 1.89 -11.92 3.07
C PRO A 88 0.41 -11.54 2.96
N ARG A 89 -0.46 -12.53 2.78
CA ARG A 89 -1.91 -12.31 2.71
C ARG A 89 -2.53 -12.67 4.05
N PHE A 90 -3.37 -11.78 4.54
CA PHE A 90 -4.16 -11.96 5.75
C PHE A 90 -5.61 -11.62 5.44
N TRP A 91 -6.51 -12.17 6.24
CA TRP A 91 -7.91 -11.78 6.23
C TRP A 91 -8.13 -10.69 7.27
N ALA A 92 -8.90 -9.67 6.90
CA ALA A 92 -9.33 -8.62 7.80
C ALA A 92 -10.74 -8.20 7.36
N ILE A 93 -11.65 -8.10 8.33
CA ILE A 93 -12.99 -7.56 8.12
C ILE A 93 -13.06 -6.26 8.88
N HIS A 94 -13.63 -5.23 8.26
CA HIS A 94 -13.82 -3.95 8.91
C HIS A 94 -14.93 -4.08 9.97
N LEU A 95 -14.64 -3.71 11.21
CA LEU A 95 -15.53 -3.91 12.37
C LEU A 95 -16.94 -3.32 12.18
N ASN A 96 -17.05 -2.22 11.44
CA ASN A 96 -18.35 -1.56 11.26
C ASN A 96 -19.21 -2.21 10.16
N ASP A 97 -18.63 -3.09 9.34
CA ASP A 97 -19.29 -3.74 8.20
C ASP A 97 -19.38 -5.27 8.40
N THR A 98 -19.32 -5.74 9.65
CA THR A 98 -19.44 -7.16 9.99
C THR A 98 -20.90 -7.58 10.09
N VAL A 99 -21.23 -8.73 9.49
CA VAL A 99 -22.50 -9.43 9.69
C VAL A 99 -22.19 -10.81 10.24
N GLU A 100 -22.89 -11.21 11.29
CA GLU A 100 -22.78 -12.56 11.86
C GLU A 100 -23.43 -13.57 10.91
N VAL A 101 -22.74 -14.68 10.67
CA VAL A 101 -23.21 -15.75 9.77
C VAL A 101 -23.25 -17.03 10.59
N GLU A 102 -24.43 -17.65 10.64
CA GLU A 102 -24.64 -18.98 11.20
C GLU A 102 -24.59 -20.01 10.07
N LEU A 103 -23.81 -21.07 10.26
CA LEU A 103 -23.73 -22.19 9.33
C LEU A 103 -24.67 -23.28 9.81
N VAL A 104 -25.72 -23.57 9.02
CA VAL A 104 -26.70 -24.62 9.34
C VAL A 104 -26.36 -25.88 8.56
N GLY A 105 -26.08 -26.98 9.28
CA GLY A 105 -25.90 -28.32 8.70
C GLY A 105 -24.46 -28.85 8.66
N ASP A 106 -23.51 -28.19 9.33
CA ASP A 106 -22.17 -28.75 9.51
C ASP A 106 -22.24 -29.83 10.59
N GLN A 107 -21.98 -31.09 10.20
CA GLN A 107 -21.88 -32.20 11.14
C GLN A 107 -20.41 -32.29 11.53
N ASP A 108 -20.10 -31.93 12.78
CA ASP A 108 -18.83 -32.10 13.48
C ASP A 108 -17.78 -32.90 12.70
N ASP A 109 -16.95 -32.18 11.97
CA ASP A 109 -15.66 -32.64 11.53
C ASP A 109 -14.79 -31.40 11.51
N ASP A 110 -14.10 -31.15 12.64
CA ASP A 110 -13.03 -30.16 12.79
C ASP A 110 -11.87 -30.48 11.82
N GLN A 111 -12.12 -30.44 10.52
CA GLN A 111 -11.12 -30.68 9.50
C GLN A 111 -10.36 -29.38 9.29
N PHE A 112 -9.28 -29.26 10.08
CA PHE A 112 -8.16 -28.40 9.76
C PHE A 112 -7.70 -28.70 8.33
N LEU A 113 -8.07 -27.86 7.37
CA LEU A 113 -7.58 -27.94 5.99
C LEU A 113 -6.07 -27.71 6.00
N GLY A 114 -5.32 -28.81 5.86
CA GLY A 114 -3.88 -28.93 6.09
C GLY A 114 -2.96 -28.13 5.16
N GLU A 115 -1.67 -28.26 5.48
CA GLU A 115 -0.52 -27.63 4.83
C GLU A 115 -0.45 -27.94 3.33
N GLU A 116 -0.67 -26.93 2.47
CA GLU A 116 -0.30 -27.01 1.05
C GLU A 116 1.11 -26.45 0.86
N GLU A 117 1.95 -27.21 0.16
CA GLU A 117 3.27 -26.75 -0.32
C GLU A 117 3.13 -25.57 -1.29
N TYR A 118 4.06 -24.63 -1.15
CA TYR A 118 4.23 -23.40 -1.93
C TYR A 118 3.84 -23.49 -3.43
N SER A 119 2.99 -22.59 -3.88
CA SER A 119 2.82 -22.22 -5.29
C SER A 119 2.79 -20.69 -5.40
N LYS A 120 3.20 -20.11 -6.55
CA LYS A 120 3.07 -18.66 -6.82
C LYS A 120 1.63 -18.14 -6.67
N ASP A 121 0.66 -19.05 -6.72
CA ASP A 121 -0.78 -18.79 -6.58
C ASP A 121 -1.28 -18.90 -5.13
N VAL A 122 -0.42 -19.31 -4.18
CA VAL A 122 -0.74 -19.48 -2.76
C VAL A 122 0.13 -18.57 -1.91
N PRO A 123 -0.45 -17.63 -1.15
CA PRO A 123 0.33 -16.59 -0.48
C PRO A 123 1.16 -17.08 0.71
N LEU A 124 2.31 -16.41 0.92
CA LEU A 124 3.41 -16.80 1.79
C LEU A 124 3.04 -17.09 3.26
N ASN A 125 1.87 -16.65 3.74
CA ASN A 125 1.45 -16.85 5.13
C ASN A 125 -0.05 -17.20 5.20
N LYS A 126 -0.45 -18.46 4.94
CA LYS A 126 -1.77 -18.94 5.39
C LYS A 126 -1.75 -19.00 6.93
N LYS A 127 -2.09 -17.90 7.60
CA LYS A 127 -2.44 -17.95 9.04
C LYS A 127 -3.85 -18.49 9.16
N PHE A 128 -4.02 -19.69 9.70
CA PHE A 128 -5.35 -20.27 9.93
C PHE A 128 -6.28 -19.25 10.62
N LEU A 129 -7.45 -19.05 10.03
CA LEU A 129 -8.53 -18.30 10.64
C LEU A 129 -9.09 -19.17 11.76
N ASN A 130 -8.87 -18.78 13.01
CA ASN A 130 -9.58 -19.38 14.13
C ASN A 130 -11.03 -18.88 14.08
N LEU A 131 -11.90 -19.61 13.39
CA LEU A 131 -13.34 -19.41 13.50
C LEU A 131 -13.73 -19.87 14.90
N THR A 132 -14.16 -18.93 15.75
CA THR A 132 -14.75 -19.27 17.05
C THR A 132 -16.23 -19.48 16.80
N ILE A 133 -16.66 -20.74 16.78
CA ILE A 133 -18.07 -21.09 16.76
C ILE A 133 -18.60 -20.75 18.16
N VAL A 134 -19.50 -19.78 18.24
CA VAL A 134 -20.24 -19.49 19.46
C VAL A 134 -21.58 -20.19 19.31
N ASP A 135 -21.69 -21.37 19.90
CA ASP A 135 -22.98 -22.04 20.07
C ASP A 135 -23.87 -21.17 20.97
N ASN A 136 -24.81 -20.45 20.35
CA ASN A 136 -25.95 -19.88 21.06
C ASN A 136 -27.00 -20.98 21.10
N GLY A 137 -26.91 -21.83 22.14
CA GLY A 137 -27.74 -23.03 22.31
C GLY A 137 -29.25 -22.82 22.40
#